data_AF-A0A0L6WXC8-F1
#
_entry.id   AF-A0A0L6WXC8-F1
#
_cell.length_a   1.000
_cell.length_b   1.000
_cell.length_c   1.000
_cell.angle_alpha   90.00
_cell.angle_beta   90.00
_cell.angle_gamma   90.00
#
_symmetry.space_group_name_H-M   'P 1'
#
loop_
_entity.id
_entity.type
_entity.pdbx_description
1 polymer ?
#
loop_
_entity_poly.entity_id
_entity_poly.type
_entity_poly.pdbx_seq_one_letter_code
_entity_poly.pdbx_strand_id
1 'polypeptide(L)'
;MHIRAMALMGRLKALHRASNTATRIRKEATSEARQEMDQSHLGLQNLLYEKRHLEREIEKCRQFASIYQDVPLYNLEEFKRLAPEEARTEDVLSDEHQLMLNRLSFELAERQRLDLKRKELLQLKEELLKESKTKASTMDSVKTQIDQLIKSATDTRKKIEVFVPSIQGTEDATPG
;
A
#
# COMPACT_ATOMS: atom_id res chain seq x y z
N MET A 1 93.73 10.02 54.37
CA MET A 1 93.07 9.98 53.04
C MET A 1 91.91 8.98 52.96
N HIS A 2 92.04 7.74 53.45
CA HIS A 2 91.01 6.69 53.30
C HIS A 2 89.65 6.98 53.96
N ILE A 3 89.62 7.59 55.15
CA ILE A 3 88.36 7.88 55.88
C ILE A 3 87.46 8.86 55.09
N ARG A 4 88.05 9.90 54.50
CA ARG A 4 87.32 10.89 53.68
C ARG A 4 86.75 10.27 52.41
N ALA A 5 87.51 9.40 51.75
CA ALA A 5 87.05 8.67 50.57
C ALA A 5 85.88 7.73 50.91
N MET A 6 85.96 6.99 52.03
CA MET A 6 84.86 6.13 52.48
C MET A 6 83.59 6.91 52.83
N ALA A 7 83.72 8.08 53.46
CA ALA A 7 82.58 8.95 53.76
C ALA A 7 81.90 9.50 52.48
N LEU A 8 82.68 9.91 51.48
CA LEU A 8 82.15 10.35 50.18
C LEU A 8 81.46 9.22 49.43
N MET A 9 82.03 8.01 49.45
CA MET A 9 81.40 6.83 48.85
C MET A 9 80.09 6.45 49.55
N GLY A 10 80.03 6.57 50.89
CA GLY A 10 78.80 6.38 51.65
C GLY A 10 77.71 7.37 51.24
N ARG A 11 78.06 8.66 51.10
CA ARG A 11 77.14 9.71 50.64
C ARG A 11 76.66 9.47 49.21
N LEU A 12 77.56 9.06 48.30
CA LEU A 12 77.21 8.73 46.92
C LEU A 12 76.23 7.56 46.85
N LYS A 13 76.48 6.48 47.60
CA LYS A 13 75.55 5.33 47.68
C LYS A 13 74.19 5.73 48.24
N ALA A 14 74.15 6.61 49.24
CA ALA A 14 72.90 7.12 49.79
C ALA A 14 72.12 7.96 48.75
N LEU A 15 72.79 8.87 48.04
CA LEU A 15 72.19 9.66 46.96
C LEU A 15 71.69 8.78 45.81
N HIS A 16 72.45 7.77 45.40
CA HIS A 16 72.05 6.83 44.36
C HIS A 16 70.79 6.04 44.76
N ARG A 17 70.71 5.55 46.01
CA ARG A 17 69.50 4.90 46.52
C ARG A 17 68.31 5.86 46.53
N ALA A 18 68.49 7.09 47.02
CA ALA A 18 67.44 8.11 47.04
C ALA A 18 66.93 8.43 45.62
N SER A 19 67.84 8.58 44.66
CA SER A 19 67.50 8.80 43.25
C SER A 19 66.70 7.63 42.67
N ASN A 20 67.14 6.39 42.90
CA ASN A 20 66.43 5.22 42.40
C ASN A 20 65.05 5.07 43.04
N THR A 21 64.91 5.34 44.34
CA THR A 21 63.61 5.36 45.02
C THR A 21 62.71 6.44 44.44
N ALA A 22 63.21 7.65 44.22
CA ALA A 22 62.45 8.74 43.61
C ALA A 22 61.98 8.39 42.18
N THR A 23 62.84 7.79 41.36
CA THR A 23 62.49 7.31 40.02
C THR A 23 61.41 6.24 40.07
N ARG A 24 61.51 5.28 41.01
CA ARG A 24 60.49 4.23 41.19
C ARG A 24 59.14 4.82 41.56
N ILE A 25 59.10 5.72 42.54
CA ILE A 25 57.86 6.39 42.98
C ILE A 25 57.23 7.15 41.81
N ARG A 26 58.01 7.90 41.03
CA ARG A 26 57.46 8.62 39.87
C ARG A 26 56.95 7.68 38.79
N LYS A 27 57.63 6.55 38.56
CA LYS A 27 57.18 5.52 37.62
C LYS A 27 55.85 4.90 38.07
N GLU A 28 55.72 4.57 39.36
CA GLU A 28 54.48 4.04 39.94
C GLU A 28 53.33 5.06 39.79
N ALA A 29 53.52 6.31 40.23
CA ALA A 29 52.50 7.35 40.11
C ALA A 29 52.07 7.61 38.65
N THR A 30 53.01 7.59 37.70
CA THR A 30 52.69 7.75 36.27
C THR A 30 51.94 6.52 35.73
N SER A 31 52.28 5.32 36.21
CA SER A 31 51.60 4.09 35.82
C SER A 31 50.16 4.05 36.33
N GLU A 32 49.92 4.48 37.57
CA GLU A 32 48.59 4.58 38.17
C GLU A 32 47.71 5.58 37.40
N ALA A 33 48.22 6.80 37.17
CA ALA A 33 47.50 7.81 36.39
C ALA A 33 47.18 7.34 34.96
N ARG A 34 48.11 6.61 34.32
CA ARG A 34 47.87 6.01 33.01
C ARG A 34 46.77 4.94 33.06
N GLN A 35 46.75 4.10 34.09
CA GLN A 35 45.75 3.05 34.25
C GLN A 35 44.34 3.65 34.44
N GLU A 36 44.21 4.71 35.24
CA GLU A 36 42.94 5.44 35.42
C GLU A 36 42.44 6.06 34.10
N MET A 37 43.35 6.66 33.32
CA MET A 37 43.05 7.19 31.99
C MET A 37 42.59 6.08 31.04
N ASP A 38 43.30 4.94 31.00
CA ASP A 38 42.97 3.82 30.13
C ASP A 38 41.60 3.22 30.49
N GLN A 39 41.27 3.12 31.78
CA GLN A 39 39.96 2.68 32.26
C GLN A 39 38.83 3.64 31.83
N SER A 40 39.06 4.95 31.98
CA SER A 40 38.12 5.98 31.55
C SER A 40 37.91 5.96 30.04
N HIS A 41 38.99 5.77 29.28
CA HIS A 41 38.94 5.65 27.82
C HIS A 41 38.14 4.41 27.39
N LEU A 42 38.32 3.27 28.06
CA LEU A 42 37.50 2.07 27.81
C LEU A 42 36.01 2.34 28.07
N GLY A 43 35.68 3.02 29.17
CA GLY A 43 34.31 3.44 29.47
C GLY A 43 33.71 4.31 28.37
N LEU A 44 34.47 5.28 27.86
CA LEU A 44 34.04 6.13 26.75
C LEU A 44 33.80 5.31 25.47
N GLN A 45 34.69 4.36 25.13
CA GLN A 45 34.53 3.51 23.95
C GLN A 45 33.26 2.66 24.03
N ASN A 46 32.93 2.13 25.22
CA ASN A 46 31.69 1.38 25.44
C ASN A 46 30.46 2.25 25.19
N LEU A 47 30.43 3.48 25.73
CA LEU A 47 29.32 4.42 25.52
C LEU A 47 29.19 4.86 24.05
N LEU A 48 30.31 5.08 23.35
CA LEU A 48 30.30 5.41 21.93
C LEU A 48 29.76 4.25 21.09
N TYR A 49 30.09 3.01 21.46
CA TYR A 49 29.53 1.83 20.81
C TYR A 49 28.02 1.73 21.02
N GLU A 50 27.56 1.90 22.26
CA GLU A 50 26.14 1.88 22.61
C GLU A 50 25.36 2.98 21.88
N LYS A 51 25.87 4.22 21.88
CA LYS A 51 25.30 5.33 21.13
C LYS A 51 25.14 4.97 19.65
N ARG A 52 26.19 4.46 19.00
CA ARG A 52 26.16 4.07 17.59
C ARG A 52 25.19 2.92 17.33
N HIS A 53 25.07 1.99 18.28
CA HIS A 53 24.09 0.91 18.20
C HIS A 53 22.67 1.46 18.20
N LEU A 54 22.34 2.31 19.18
CA LEU A 54 21.03 2.95 19.30
C LEU A 54 20.71 3.82 18.09
N GLU A 55 21.65 4.62 17.58
CA GLU A 55 21.45 5.43 16.38
C GLU A 55 21.08 4.56 15.16
N ARG A 56 21.74 3.41 15.00
CA ARG A 56 21.39 2.46 13.93
C ARG A 56 20.02 1.84 14.12
N GLU A 57 19.63 1.52 15.36
CA GLU A 57 18.31 0.96 15.65
C GLU A 57 17.21 1.99 15.39
N ILE A 58 17.40 3.24 15.83
CA ILE A 58 16.50 4.36 15.55
C ILE A 58 16.34 4.55 14.04
N GLU A 59 17.43 4.52 13.29
CA GLU A 59 17.40 4.67 11.84
C GLU A 59 16.65 3.50 11.17
N LYS A 60 16.87 2.26 11.61
CA LYS A 60 16.07 1.10 11.14
C LYS A 60 14.58 1.28 11.43
N CYS A 61 14.22 1.76 12.62
CA CYS A 61 12.82 2.02 12.97
C CYS A 61 12.22 3.16 12.13
N ARG A 62 12.99 4.19 11.80
CA ARG A 62 12.55 5.30 10.94
C ARG A 62 12.38 4.89 9.48
N GLN A 63 13.21 3.96 9.01
CA GLN A 63 13.10 3.37 7.67
C GLN A 63 11.89 2.45 7.51
N PHE A 64 11.11 2.22 8.58
CA PHE A 64 9.83 1.55 8.46
C PHE A 64 8.86 2.40 7.64
N ALA A 65 8.86 2.19 6.33
CA ALA A 65 7.85 2.73 5.43
C ALA A 65 6.61 1.84 5.50
N SER A 66 5.51 2.39 6.00
CA SER A 66 4.22 1.70 5.98
C SER A 66 3.44 2.09 4.74
N ILE A 67 2.86 1.10 4.07
CA ILE A 67 2.16 1.22 2.79
C ILE A 67 1.02 2.26 2.86
N TYR A 68 0.48 2.56 4.05
CA TYR A 68 -0.61 3.53 4.18
C TYR A 68 -0.25 4.95 3.70
N GLN A 69 1.05 5.30 3.68
CA GLN A 69 1.50 6.62 3.21
C GLN A 69 1.34 6.81 1.70
N ASP A 70 1.32 5.72 0.93
CA ASP A 70 1.21 5.73 -0.53
C ASP A 70 -0.22 5.50 -1.03
N VAL A 71 -1.17 5.25 -0.11
CA VAL A 71 -2.57 5.00 -0.50
C VAL A 71 -3.22 6.32 -0.90
N PRO A 72 -3.83 6.41 -2.10
CA PRO A 72 -4.63 7.57 -2.46
C PRO A 72 -5.87 7.59 -1.56
N LEU A 73 -5.93 8.58 -0.68
CA LEU A 73 -7.05 8.82 0.23
C LEU A 73 -7.86 10.02 -0.25
N TYR A 74 -9.15 10.04 0.08
CA TYR A 74 -9.94 11.27 0.00
C TYR A 74 -9.25 12.42 0.71
N ASN A 75 -9.40 13.62 0.13
CA ASN A 75 -8.88 14.82 0.76
C ASN A 75 -9.62 15.13 2.07
N LEU A 76 -9.06 16.02 2.89
CA LEU A 76 -9.61 16.32 4.21
C LEU A 76 -11.03 16.90 4.16
N GLU A 77 -11.34 17.72 3.14
CA GLU A 77 -12.66 18.35 2.98
C GLU A 77 -13.72 17.31 2.56
N GLU A 78 -13.36 16.42 1.65
CA GLU A 78 -14.20 15.32 1.18
C GLU A 78 -14.47 14.33 2.29
N PHE A 79 -13.46 13.94 3.06
CA PHE A 79 -13.62 13.11 4.24
C PHE A 79 -14.57 13.77 5.25
N LYS A 80 -14.35 15.05 5.55
CA LYS A 80 -15.21 15.85 6.44
C LYS A 80 -16.63 16.05 5.91
N ARG A 81 -16.92 15.74 4.64
CA ARG A 81 -18.26 15.82 4.05
C ARG A 81 -18.93 14.46 3.90
N LEU A 82 -18.16 13.40 3.64
CA LEU A 82 -18.67 12.06 3.29
C LEU A 82 -18.56 11.01 4.41
N ALA A 83 -17.65 11.14 5.37
CA ALA A 83 -17.44 10.14 6.42
C ALA A 83 -18.60 10.05 7.44
N PRO A 84 -18.84 8.94 8.13
CA PRO A 84 -19.86 8.89 9.21
C PRO A 84 -19.59 9.93 10.32
N GLU A 85 -20.63 10.37 11.03
CA GLU A 85 -20.47 11.37 12.12
C GLU A 85 -19.57 10.85 13.25
N GLU A 86 -19.61 9.55 13.50
CA GLU A 86 -18.77 8.86 14.49
C GLU A 86 -17.26 9.02 14.18
N ALA A 87 -16.92 9.15 12.89
CA ALA A 87 -15.54 9.30 12.40
C ALA A 87 -15.08 10.76 12.33
N ARG A 88 -15.93 11.74 12.68
CA ARG A 88 -15.65 13.18 12.60
C ARG A 88 -15.89 13.91 13.93
N THR A 89 -15.92 13.20 15.05
CA THR A 89 -16.02 13.81 16.38
C THR A 89 -14.86 14.77 16.63
N GLU A 90 -15.09 15.80 17.45
CA GLU A 90 -14.11 16.86 17.69
C GLU A 90 -12.81 16.33 18.32
N ASP A 91 -12.95 15.34 19.22
CA ASP A 91 -11.83 14.61 19.81
C ASP A 91 -10.97 13.91 18.73
N VAL A 92 -11.61 13.25 17.76
CA VAL A 92 -10.93 12.57 16.65
C VAL A 92 -10.27 13.56 15.71
N LEU A 93 -10.88 14.72 15.45
CA LEU A 93 -10.30 15.76 14.59
C LEU A 93 -9.09 16.44 15.23
N SER A 94 -9.00 16.42 16.56
CA SER A 94 -7.89 17.01 17.31
C SER A 94 -6.64 16.11 17.35
N ASP A 95 -6.82 14.78 17.27
CA ASP A 95 -5.72 13.81 17.27
C ASP A 95 -5.40 13.35 15.83
N GLU A 96 -4.23 13.75 15.32
CA GLU A 96 -3.77 13.40 13.97
C GLU A 96 -3.73 11.89 13.70
N HIS A 97 -3.36 11.09 14.71
CA HIS A 97 -3.27 9.64 14.55
C HIS A 97 -4.66 9.01 14.43
N GLN A 98 -5.59 9.41 15.29
CA GLN A 98 -6.99 8.95 15.23
C GLN A 98 -7.67 9.39 13.94
N LEU A 99 -7.41 10.63 13.52
CA LEU A 99 -7.87 11.15 12.24
C LEU A 99 -7.36 10.28 11.07
N MET A 100 -6.07 9.91 11.05
CA MET A 100 -5.52 9.06 10.00
C MET A 100 -6.15 7.66 10.00
N LEU A 101 -6.34 7.05 11.17
CA LEU A 101 -7.00 5.74 11.29
C LEU A 101 -8.44 5.77 10.75
N ASN A 102 -9.19 6.82 11.08
CA ASN A 102 -10.56 6.99 10.61
C ASN A 102 -10.64 7.30 9.11
N ARG A 103 -9.67 8.02 8.56
CA ARG A 103 -9.55 8.21 7.11
C ARG A 103 -9.29 6.89 6.39
N LEU A 104 -8.40 6.05 6.93
CA LEU A 104 -8.11 4.73 6.37
C LEU A 104 -9.29 3.77 6.47
N SER A 105 -10.00 3.74 7.59
CA SER A 105 -11.17 2.89 7.78
C SER A 105 -12.31 3.30 6.83
N PHE A 106 -12.52 4.60 6.65
CA PHE A 106 -13.48 5.13 5.70
C PHE A 106 -13.13 4.76 4.25
N GLU A 107 -11.86 4.93 3.85
CA GLU A 107 -11.40 4.54 2.51
C GLU A 107 -11.62 3.04 2.25
N LEU A 108 -11.31 2.20 3.24
CA LEU A 108 -11.53 0.75 3.14
C LEU A 108 -13.00 0.42 2.93
N ALA A 109 -13.89 1.03 3.73
CA ALA A 109 -15.33 0.83 3.62
C ALA A 109 -15.87 1.28 2.26
N GLU A 110 -15.42 2.44 1.75
CA GLU A 110 -15.82 2.93 0.43
C GLU A 110 -15.33 2.02 -0.70
N ARG A 111 -14.07 1.55 -0.64
CA ARG A 111 -13.56 0.60 -1.64
C ARG A 111 -14.33 -0.71 -1.64
N GLN A 112 -14.68 -1.23 -0.47
CA GLN A 112 -15.51 -2.44 -0.36
C GLN A 112 -16.91 -2.22 -0.95
N ARG A 113 -17.54 -1.08 -0.64
CA ARG A 113 -18.84 -0.69 -1.20
C ARG A 113 -18.80 -0.59 -2.73
N LEU A 114 -17.77 0.06 -3.27
CA LEU A 114 -17.59 0.21 -4.72
C LEU A 114 -17.29 -1.12 -5.42
N ASP A 115 -16.50 -2.01 -4.81
CA ASP A 115 -16.21 -3.33 -5.38
C ASP A 115 -17.46 -4.23 -5.39
N LEU A 116 -18.27 -4.20 -4.33
CA LEU A 116 -19.58 -4.85 -4.31
C LEU A 116 -20.48 -4.31 -5.41
N LYS A 117 -20.57 -2.97 -5.55
CA LYS A 117 -21.42 -2.38 -6.58
C LYS A 117 -20.95 -2.72 -7.98
N ARG A 118 -19.63 -2.76 -8.21
CA ARG A 118 -19.02 -3.20 -9.46
C ARG A 118 -19.40 -4.64 -9.79
N LYS A 119 -19.34 -5.56 -8.82
CA LYS A 119 -19.73 -6.96 -8.99
C LYS A 119 -21.21 -7.10 -9.37
N GLU A 120 -22.09 -6.40 -8.67
CA GLU A 120 -23.53 -6.36 -9.01
C GLU A 120 -23.77 -5.87 -10.44
N LEU A 121 -23.14 -4.76 -10.82
CA LEU A 121 -23.30 -4.19 -12.16
C LEU A 121 -22.74 -5.10 -13.26
N LEU A 122 -21.66 -5.83 -12.98
CA LEU A 122 -21.11 -6.82 -13.91
C LEU A 122 -22.06 -8.01 -14.10
N GLN A 123 -22.67 -8.50 -13.02
CA GLN A 123 -23.68 -9.56 -13.10
C GLN A 123 -24.90 -9.11 -13.91
N LEU A 124 -25.44 -7.92 -13.61
CA LEU A 124 -26.58 -7.36 -14.34
C LEU A 124 -26.25 -7.17 -15.83
N LYS A 125 -25.04 -6.70 -16.14
CA LYS A 125 -24.57 -6.58 -17.53
C LYS A 125 -24.56 -7.95 -18.23
N GLU A 126 -24.06 -8.99 -17.56
CA GLU A 126 -24.00 -10.34 -18.13
C GLU A 126 -25.40 -10.92 -18.37
N GLU A 127 -26.33 -10.71 -17.43
CA GLU A 127 -27.73 -11.11 -17.57
C GLU A 127 -28.42 -10.40 -18.74
N LEU A 128 -28.26 -9.08 -18.84
CA LEU A 128 -28.82 -8.31 -19.96
C LEU A 128 -28.22 -8.73 -21.31
N LEU A 129 -26.93 -9.06 -21.37
CA LEU A 129 -26.31 -9.59 -22.59
C LEU A 129 -26.88 -10.96 -22.97
N LYS A 130 -27.13 -11.85 -21.99
CA LYS A 130 -27.79 -13.14 -22.23
C LYS A 130 -29.22 -12.94 -22.74
N GLU A 131 -29.99 -12.05 -22.12
CA GLU A 131 -31.36 -11.72 -22.53
C GLU A 131 -31.39 -11.09 -23.93
N SER A 132 -30.46 -10.18 -24.22
CA SER A 132 -30.33 -9.59 -25.57
C SER A 132 -30.04 -10.66 -26.62
N LYS A 133 -29.19 -11.65 -26.30
CA LYS A 133 -28.86 -12.75 -27.22
C LYS A 133 -30.06 -13.68 -27.45
N THR A 134 -30.82 -14.02 -26.41
CA THR A 134 -32.02 -14.84 -26.55
C THR A 134 -33.10 -14.10 -27.35
N LYS A 135 -33.32 -12.81 -27.09
CA LYS A 135 -34.22 -11.95 -27.88
C LYS A 135 -33.79 -11.86 -29.35
N ALA A 136 -32.50 -11.71 -29.63
CA ALA A 136 -31.99 -11.73 -31.01
C ALA A 136 -32.30 -13.07 -31.71
N SER A 137 -32.00 -14.20 -31.06
CA SER A 137 -32.27 -15.53 -31.65
C SER A 137 -33.76 -15.81 -31.86
N THR A 138 -34.63 -15.34 -30.97
CA THR A 138 -36.09 -15.47 -31.12
C THR A 138 -36.60 -14.57 -32.25
N MET A 139 -36.07 -13.36 -32.39
CA MET A 139 -36.37 -12.47 -33.52
C MET A 139 -35.96 -13.10 -34.86
N ASP A 140 -34.78 -13.71 -34.95
CA ASP A 140 -34.32 -14.41 -36.15
C ASP A 140 -35.21 -15.61 -36.49
N SER A 141 -35.66 -16.35 -35.47
CA SER A 141 -36.61 -17.46 -35.63
C SER A 141 -37.98 -16.98 -36.13
N VAL A 142 -38.54 -15.92 -35.52
CA VAL A 142 -39.81 -15.32 -35.94
C VAL A 142 -39.71 -14.81 -37.39
N LYS A 143 -38.62 -14.13 -37.74
CA LYS A 143 -38.37 -13.69 -39.12
C LYS A 143 -38.41 -14.86 -40.09
N THR A 144 -37.73 -15.96 -39.76
CA THR A 144 -37.71 -17.18 -40.58
C THR A 144 -39.12 -17.77 -40.75
N GLN A 145 -39.94 -17.80 -39.70
CA GLN A 145 -41.33 -18.28 -39.79
C GLN A 145 -42.22 -17.35 -40.63
N ILE A 146 -42.04 -16.03 -40.53
CA ILE A 146 -42.75 -15.06 -41.37
C ILE A 146 -42.38 -15.25 -42.84
N ASP A 147 -41.10 -15.41 -43.17
CA ASP A 147 -40.64 -15.66 -44.54
C ASP A 147 -41.25 -16.96 -45.10
N GLN A 148 -41.34 -18.03 -44.29
CA GLN A 148 -42.02 -19.28 -44.65
C GLN A 148 -43.52 -19.10 -44.86
N LEU A 149 -44.20 -18.32 -44.02
CA LEU A 149 -45.61 -18.02 -44.14
C LEU A 149 -45.89 -17.21 -45.41
N ILE A 150 -45.08 -16.17 -45.68
CA ILE A 150 -45.17 -15.37 -46.91
C ILE A 150 -45.02 -16.28 -48.13
N LYS A 151 -43.99 -17.13 -48.15
CA LYS A 151 -43.79 -18.08 -49.25
C LYS A 151 -45.01 -18.99 -49.43
N SER A 152 -45.51 -19.60 -48.36
CA SER A 152 -46.68 -20.48 -48.39
C SER A 152 -47.95 -19.76 -48.85
N ALA A 153 -48.16 -18.52 -48.41
CA ALA A 153 -49.28 -17.68 -48.83
C ALA A 153 -49.15 -17.30 -50.32
N THR A 154 -47.96 -16.95 -50.80
CA THR A 154 -47.73 -16.68 -52.23
C THR A 154 -47.94 -17.92 -53.10
N ASP A 155 -47.52 -19.09 -52.64
CA ASP A 155 -47.72 -20.36 -53.36
C ASP A 155 -49.21 -20.73 -53.39
N THR A 156 -49.92 -20.51 -52.28
CA THR A 156 -51.38 -20.73 -52.21
C THR A 156 -52.13 -19.74 -53.11
N ARG A 157 -51.75 -18.46 -53.11
CA ARG A 157 -52.31 -17.44 -54.01
C ARG A 157 -52.14 -17.83 -55.47
N LYS A 158 -50.93 -18.25 -55.88
CA LYS A 158 -50.67 -18.74 -57.24
C LYS A 158 -51.56 -19.94 -57.59
N LYS A 159 -51.76 -20.87 -56.66
CA LYS A 159 -52.69 -22.00 -56.87
C LYS A 159 -54.14 -21.53 -57.01
N ILE A 160 -54.60 -20.60 -56.17
CA ILE A 160 -55.95 -20.04 -56.25
C ILE A 160 -56.16 -19.27 -57.55
N GLU A 161 -55.20 -18.48 -58.04
CA GLU A 161 -55.26 -17.80 -59.34
C GLU A 161 -55.38 -18.79 -60.52
N VAL A 162 -54.87 -20.02 -60.39
CA VAL A 162 -55.06 -21.08 -61.39
C VAL A 162 -56.47 -21.69 -61.32
N PHE A 163 -57.12 -21.68 -60.14
CA PHE A 163 -58.46 -22.26 -59.93
C PHE A 163 -59.61 -21.25 -59.94
N VAL A 164 -59.33 -19.95 -59.82
CA VAL A 164 -60.29 -18.87 -59.99
C VAL A 164 -60.10 -18.34 -61.41
N PRO A 165 -60.96 -18.70 -62.37
CA PRO A 165 -61.01 -17.97 -63.63
C PRO A 165 -61.23 -16.51 -63.28
N SER A 166 -60.57 -15.59 -64.00
CA SER A 166 -60.96 -14.18 -63.96
C SER A 166 -62.48 -14.11 -64.01
N ILE A 167 -63.12 -13.64 -62.93
CA ILE A 167 -64.45 -13.06 -63.04
C ILE A 167 -64.21 -11.74 -63.75
N GLN A 168 -63.96 -11.82 -65.06
CA GLN A 168 -64.31 -10.74 -65.95
C GLN A 168 -65.82 -10.62 -65.82
N GLY A 169 -66.25 -9.52 -65.21
CA GLY A 169 -67.63 -9.10 -65.29
C GLY A 169 -68.06 -9.14 -66.74
N THR A 170 -69.10 -9.91 -67.01
CA THR A 170 -69.95 -9.76 -68.18
C THR A 170 -70.53 -8.34 -68.13
N GLU A 171 -69.93 -7.39 -68.85
CA GLU A 171 -70.70 -6.26 -69.36
C GLU A 171 -71.38 -6.70 -70.65
N ASP A 172 -72.69 -6.45 -70.65
CA ASP A 172 -73.69 -6.84 -71.63
C ASP A 172 -73.29 -6.55 -73.08
N ALA A 173 -73.62 -7.51 -73.94
CA ALA A 173 -73.89 -7.23 -75.33
C ALA A 173 -75.19 -6.43 -75.44
N THR A 174 -75.17 -5.30 -76.14
CA THR A 174 -76.35 -4.80 -76.86
C THR A 174 -75.95 -4.42 -78.28
N PRO A 175 -76.56 -4.98 -79.33
CA PRO A 175 -76.44 -4.53 -80.70
C PRO A 175 -77.55 -3.51 -81.04
N GLY A 176 -77.19 -2.39 -81.66
CA GLY A 176 -78.13 -1.36 -82.13
C GLY A 176 -77.48 0.00 -82.26
#